data_AF-A0A257LYE3-F1
#
_entry.id   AF-A0A257LYE3-F1
#
_cell.length_a   1.000
_cell.length_b   1.000
_cell.length_c   1.000
_cell.angle_alpha   90.00
_cell.angle_beta   90.00
_cell.angle_gamma   90.00
#
_symmetry.space_group_name_H-M   'P 1'
#
loop_
_entity.id
_entity.type
_entity.pdbx_description
1 polymer ?
#
loop_
_entity_poly.entity_id
_entity_poly.type
_entity_poly.pdbx_seq_one_letter_code
_entity_poly.pdbx_strand_id
1 'polypeptide(L)'
;MRAGSSKVGTTPDGKASYEVENPKAMLPSRAVKSPVAGDARLNLLVKQSAGGVKFHSLGTGSSVGAIRASSVSTATPAADGRKVAEARWSAPKLFEGGGDLANTQEPDWIYVTRSGSNPTSFSTPNNKSLNGDGSVNKDFVVGRYAYQVYDVSGLLDANVAGYGTSAPALNVARKGSLVWADVSVLSSGSTGLSKLAEWRHAGSWSNPLDDLIRPWGETNGWLRAPIIAGKSDNLFLGRRDLIAYQKRNPTLISEAALPYLSTDPRELSQPSWAPTSDAGGAFDYKSKKDDASSVNRRIAGVRVLSSFTRRDGSKAETGEPLIRNRFPLSKLKAFTDGDRSEIQRYFGLSPALEAGGRVLAWKHDNALNGSIRKLDEVASENREPDFFEMLRAGVLEGSVANSMASNGFFQDIGRDNKDSYQIYRIGASIIDQWDSDDDPTVIQFGEVNPLTGVRVDDAIGVENLPYFHFIGESRFRRRDIAAPPNDSTAATFLTFQLWNPHKNAAQGRISAGAYRIAFSGKSYMEWNTSTAAGYTDPGYTPYRRTSPVRTSTFATDYIQFNVSTGTNSFAQPLYLKPGTAGATSAKPIDTINGSAPVIGYNVGEVEAPYTSA
;
A
#
# COMPACT_ATOMS: atom_id res chain seq x y z
N MET A 1 -13.75 -11.23 -24.68
CA MET A 1 -13.98 -10.89 -23.26
C MET A 1 -15.18 -9.96 -23.20
N ARG A 2 -16.39 -10.48 -22.99
CA ARG A 2 -17.63 -9.69 -22.86
C ARG A 2 -18.68 -10.48 -22.08
N ALA A 3 -18.24 -11.14 -21.02
CA ALA A 3 -19.13 -11.76 -20.05
C ALA A 3 -18.97 -10.96 -18.76
N GLY A 4 -20.00 -10.21 -18.37
CA GLY A 4 -20.06 -9.52 -17.08
C GLY A 4 -19.48 -8.10 -16.99
N SER A 5 -19.23 -7.41 -18.12
CA SER A 5 -18.85 -6.00 -18.09
C SER A 5 -20.08 -5.10 -18.31
N SER A 6 -20.42 -4.24 -17.36
CA SER A 6 -21.42 -3.18 -17.56
C SER A 6 -20.77 -1.90 -18.09
N LYS A 7 -21.51 -1.12 -18.89
CA LYS A 7 -21.08 0.23 -19.25
C LYS A 7 -21.29 1.09 -18.00
N VAL A 8 -20.21 1.60 -17.45
CA VAL A 8 -20.23 2.32 -16.17
C VAL A 8 -20.30 3.82 -16.34
N GLY A 9 -19.86 4.36 -17.49
CA GLY A 9 -20.00 5.78 -17.76
C GLY A 9 -19.48 6.21 -19.11
N THR A 10 -19.54 7.53 -19.35
CA THR A 10 -18.98 8.20 -20.51
C THR A 10 -17.84 9.09 -20.02
N THR A 11 -16.63 8.92 -20.54
CA THR A 11 -15.49 9.80 -20.25
C THR A 11 -15.76 11.20 -20.81
N PRO A 12 -15.04 12.24 -20.35
CA PRO A 12 -15.23 13.62 -20.84
C PRO A 12 -15.04 13.78 -22.35
N ASP A 13 -14.27 12.88 -22.99
CA ASP A 13 -14.09 12.80 -24.44
C ASP A 13 -15.19 11.97 -25.16
N GLY A 14 -16.26 11.60 -24.47
CA GLY A 14 -17.40 10.87 -25.02
C GLY A 14 -17.23 9.35 -25.12
N LYS A 15 -16.11 8.78 -24.68
CA LYS A 15 -15.86 7.33 -24.78
C LYS A 15 -16.53 6.53 -23.66
N ALA A 16 -16.91 5.30 -23.95
CA ALA A 16 -17.50 4.41 -22.94
C ALA A 16 -16.41 3.82 -22.03
N SER A 17 -16.60 3.94 -20.72
CA SER A 17 -15.87 3.18 -19.70
C SER A 17 -16.67 1.92 -19.36
N TYR A 18 -15.99 0.77 -19.35
CA TYR A 18 -16.56 -0.52 -18.98
C TYR A 18 -15.87 -1.06 -17.75
N GLU A 19 -16.65 -1.53 -16.78
CA GLU A 19 -16.10 -2.18 -15.59
C GLU A 19 -16.54 -3.63 -15.50
N VAL A 20 -15.69 -4.42 -14.88
CA VAL A 20 -15.91 -5.82 -14.58
C VAL A 20 -16.73 -5.91 -13.30
N GLU A 21 -18.00 -6.32 -13.39
CA GLU A 21 -18.83 -6.49 -12.18
C GLU A 21 -18.55 -7.82 -11.46
N ASN A 22 -18.02 -8.80 -12.19
CA ASN A 22 -17.65 -10.10 -11.64
C ASN A 22 -16.25 -10.49 -12.12
N PRO A 23 -15.22 -10.46 -11.24
CA PRO A 23 -13.87 -10.88 -11.60
C PRO A 23 -13.84 -12.31 -12.18
N LYS A 24 -14.70 -13.22 -11.71
CA LYS A 24 -14.82 -14.59 -12.23
C LYS A 24 -15.37 -14.64 -13.66
N ALA A 25 -16.10 -13.60 -14.09
CA ALA A 25 -16.57 -13.47 -15.47
C ALA A 25 -15.49 -12.91 -16.41
N MET A 26 -14.41 -12.35 -15.85
CA MET A 26 -13.23 -11.87 -16.57
C MET A 26 -12.04 -12.81 -16.51
N LEU A 27 -12.02 -13.77 -15.59
CA LEU A 27 -11.12 -14.92 -15.70
C LEU A 27 -11.49 -15.69 -16.97
N PRO A 28 -10.53 -15.93 -17.88
CA PRO A 28 -10.75 -16.83 -19.00
C PRO A 28 -11.11 -18.21 -18.43
N SER A 29 -12.40 -18.59 -18.44
CA SER A 29 -12.77 -19.98 -18.17
C SER A 29 -12.07 -20.84 -19.22
N ARG A 30 -11.18 -21.74 -18.80
CA ARG A 30 -10.44 -22.59 -19.73
C ARG A 30 -11.43 -23.46 -20.50
N ALA A 31 -11.56 -23.21 -21.80
CA ALA A 31 -12.53 -23.84 -22.69
C ALA A 31 -11.80 -24.32 -23.95
N VAL A 32 -11.26 -25.53 -23.85
CA VAL A 32 -10.39 -26.15 -24.85
C VAL A 32 -10.78 -27.62 -25.04
N LYS A 33 -10.28 -28.27 -26.09
CA LYS A 33 -10.51 -29.71 -26.29
C LYS A 33 -9.94 -30.54 -25.14
N SER A 34 -10.51 -31.71 -24.88
CA SER A 34 -10.02 -32.62 -23.83
C SER A 34 -8.51 -32.98 -23.96
N PRO A 35 -7.97 -33.30 -25.16
CA PRO A 35 -6.53 -33.52 -25.34
C PRO A 35 -5.65 -32.29 -25.07
N VAL A 36 -6.21 -31.07 -25.14
CA VAL A 36 -5.51 -29.83 -24.79
C VAL A 36 -5.61 -29.58 -23.28
N ALA A 37 -6.75 -29.89 -22.68
CA ALA A 37 -6.98 -29.70 -21.25
C ALA A 37 -5.99 -30.49 -20.39
N GLY A 38 -5.63 -31.71 -20.82
CA GLY A 38 -4.68 -32.58 -20.11
C GLY A 38 -3.19 -32.32 -20.43
N ASP A 39 -2.87 -31.46 -21.40
CA ASP A 39 -1.48 -31.17 -21.77
C ASP A 39 -0.96 -29.95 -21.00
N ALA A 40 -0.06 -30.20 -20.04
CA ALA A 40 0.52 -29.17 -19.19
C ALA A 40 1.32 -28.12 -19.99
N ARG A 41 1.83 -28.47 -21.19
CA ARG A 41 2.53 -27.50 -22.05
C ARG A 41 1.60 -26.38 -22.54
N LEU A 42 0.30 -26.65 -22.57
CA LEU A 42 -0.74 -25.79 -23.13
C LEU A 42 -1.50 -25.02 -22.03
N ASN A 43 -0.87 -24.75 -20.89
CA ASN A 43 -1.48 -24.02 -19.77
C ASN A 43 -1.89 -22.58 -20.15
N LEU A 44 -1.09 -21.91 -20.98
CA LEU A 44 -1.41 -20.57 -21.48
C LEU A 44 -2.57 -20.59 -22.48
N LEU A 45 -2.91 -21.72 -23.10
CA LEU A 45 -4.05 -21.82 -24.01
C LEU A 45 -5.36 -21.92 -23.21
N VAL A 46 -6.06 -20.80 -23.10
CA VAL A 46 -7.27 -20.67 -22.30
C VAL A 46 -8.55 -20.86 -23.09
N LYS A 47 -8.59 -20.52 -24.38
CA LYS A 47 -9.76 -20.83 -25.22
C LYS A 47 -9.37 -21.34 -26.59
N GLN A 48 -10.22 -22.21 -27.11
CA GLN A 48 -10.07 -22.77 -28.44
C GLN A 48 -11.46 -22.98 -29.05
N SER A 49 -11.61 -22.76 -30.35
CA SER A 49 -12.80 -23.25 -31.05
C SER A 49 -12.79 -24.77 -31.05
N ALA A 50 -13.66 -25.39 -30.25
CA ALA A 50 -13.66 -26.83 -30.01
C ALA A 50 -15.08 -27.39 -30.08
N GLY A 51 -15.30 -28.37 -30.94
CA GLY A 51 -16.57 -29.06 -31.13
C GLY A 51 -17.03 -29.72 -29.83
N GLY A 52 -18.32 -29.57 -29.50
CA GLY A 52 -18.88 -30.09 -28.25
C GLY A 52 -18.49 -29.31 -26.99
N VAL A 53 -17.59 -28.33 -27.08
CA VAL A 53 -17.14 -27.52 -25.94
C VAL A 53 -17.91 -26.20 -25.90
N LYS A 54 -18.47 -25.90 -24.73
CA LYS A 54 -19.19 -24.65 -24.45
C LYS A 54 -18.20 -23.49 -24.32
N PHE A 55 -18.55 -22.31 -24.82
CA PHE A 55 -17.67 -21.13 -24.74
C PHE A 55 -17.30 -20.71 -23.30
N HIS A 56 -18.18 -21.01 -22.34
CA HIS A 56 -17.94 -21.00 -20.90
C HIS A 56 -18.95 -21.93 -20.20
N SER A 57 -18.60 -22.45 -19.03
CA SER A 57 -19.44 -23.35 -18.23
C SER A 57 -20.13 -22.66 -17.04
N LEU A 58 -19.84 -21.38 -16.77
CA LEU A 58 -20.45 -20.65 -15.66
C LEU A 58 -21.95 -20.40 -15.91
N GLY A 59 -22.80 -20.72 -14.93
CA GLY A 59 -24.24 -20.47 -14.94
C GLY A 59 -25.12 -21.72 -15.10
N THR A 60 -26.44 -21.51 -15.17
CA THR A 60 -27.46 -22.55 -15.47
C THR A 60 -28.36 -22.11 -16.63
N GLY A 61 -28.85 -23.06 -17.42
CA GLY A 61 -29.75 -22.78 -18.56
C GLY A 61 -29.11 -21.87 -19.63
N SER A 62 -29.84 -20.84 -20.06
CA SER A 62 -29.45 -19.88 -21.11
C SER A 62 -28.24 -19.02 -20.77
N SER A 63 -27.80 -19.02 -19.50
CA SER A 63 -26.61 -18.30 -19.07
C SER A 63 -25.31 -19.07 -19.35
N VAL A 64 -25.39 -20.35 -19.75
CA VAL A 64 -24.21 -21.14 -20.13
C VAL A 64 -23.83 -20.86 -21.58
N GLY A 65 -22.53 -20.76 -21.86
CA GLY A 65 -22.03 -20.47 -23.20
C GLY A 65 -22.47 -21.52 -24.22
N ALA A 66 -22.99 -21.08 -25.37
CA ALA A 66 -23.37 -21.97 -26.46
C ALA A 66 -22.15 -22.71 -27.05
N ILE A 67 -22.41 -23.92 -27.57
CA ILE A 67 -21.45 -24.64 -28.44
C ILE A 67 -21.54 -23.99 -29.82
N ARG A 68 -20.41 -23.50 -30.34
CA ARG A 68 -20.35 -22.78 -31.63
C ARG A 68 -19.52 -23.50 -32.69
N ALA A 69 -18.55 -24.30 -32.27
CA ALA A 69 -17.67 -25.00 -33.18
C ALA A 69 -18.29 -26.31 -33.65
N SER A 70 -18.03 -26.65 -34.90
CA SER A 70 -18.33 -27.95 -35.48
C SER A 70 -17.39 -29.04 -34.95
N SER A 71 -17.65 -30.29 -35.30
CA SER A 71 -16.72 -31.40 -35.08
C SER A 71 -15.61 -31.51 -36.16
N VAL A 72 -15.55 -30.57 -37.09
CA VAL A 72 -14.59 -30.60 -38.21
C VAL A 72 -13.32 -29.84 -37.82
N SER A 73 -12.21 -30.57 -37.67
CA SER A 73 -10.90 -30.01 -37.38
C SER A 73 -10.42 -29.09 -38.50
N THR A 74 -9.66 -28.07 -38.11
CA THR A 74 -8.93 -27.20 -39.05
C THR A 74 -7.85 -27.94 -39.84
N ALA A 75 -7.38 -29.09 -39.33
CA ALA A 75 -6.45 -30.00 -39.99
C ALA A 75 -7.13 -30.88 -41.06
N THR A 76 -8.47 -30.98 -41.07
CA THR A 76 -9.21 -31.67 -42.13
C THR A 76 -9.12 -30.87 -43.43
N PRO A 77 -8.60 -31.45 -44.53
CA PRO A 77 -8.54 -30.76 -45.81
C PRO A 77 -9.92 -30.30 -46.29
N ALA A 78 -9.98 -29.08 -46.81
CA ALA A 78 -11.12 -28.62 -47.58
C ALA A 78 -11.20 -29.34 -48.94
N ALA A 79 -12.29 -29.12 -49.68
CA ALA A 79 -12.47 -29.71 -51.01
C ALA A 79 -11.36 -29.34 -52.01
N ASP A 80 -10.68 -28.20 -51.80
CA ASP A 80 -9.51 -27.76 -52.58
C ASP A 80 -8.17 -28.28 -52.03
N GLY A 81 -8.19 -29.19 -51.05
CA GLY A 81 -7.02 -29.77 -50.40
C GLY A 81 -6.35 -28.89 -49.34
N ARG A 82 -6.80 -27.64 -49.13
CA ARG A 82 -6.18 -26.72 -48.17
C ARG A 82 -6.59 -27.04 -46.73
N LYS A 83 -5.64 -26.98 -45.80
CA LYS A 83 -5.86 -27.14 -44.35
C LYS A 83 -5.05 -26.14 -43.54
N VAL A 84 -5.46 -25.91 -42.30
CA VAL A 84 -4.69 -25.16 -41.30
C VAL A 84 -4.22 -26.13 -40.24
N ALA A 85 -2.94 -26.45 -40.30
CA ALA A 85 -2.29 -27.54 -39.59
C ALA A 85 -1.58 -27.09 -38.30
N GLU A 86 -0.98 -28.05 -37.60
CA GLU A 86 -0.30 -27.95 -36.30
C GLU A 86 0.69 -26.78 -36.28
N ALA A 87 1.56 -26.67 -37.28
CA ALA A 87 2.61 -25.65 -37.34
C ALA A 87 2.06 -24.21 -37.36
N ARG A 88 0.86 -23.99 -37.92
CA ARG A 88 0.24 -22.65 -37.95
C ARG A 88 -0.32 -22.25 -36.59
N TRP A 89 -0.91 -23.20 -35.87
CA TRP A 89 -1.47 -22.98 -34.54
C TRP A 89 -0.37 -22.89 -33.46
N SER A 90 0.76 -23.55 -33.67
CA SER A 90 1.93 -23.50 -32.79
C SER A 90 2.87 -22.31 -33.06
N ALA A 91 2.60 -21.53 -34.11
CA ALA A 91 3.42 -20.40 -34.53
C ALA A 91 3.64 -19.33 -33.44
N PRO A 92 2.71 -19.07 -32.49
CA PRO A 92 2.96 -18.16 -31.38
C PRO A 92 4.02 -18.64 -30.38
N LYS A 93 4.41 -19.93 -30.36
CA LYS A 93 5.43 -20.46 -29.43
C LYS A 93 5.14 -20.12 -27.96
N LEU A 94 3.89 -20.36 -27.53
CA LEU A 94 3.41 -20.16 -26.15
C LEU A 94 3.27 -21.49 -25.39
N PHE A 95 3.92 -22.55 -25.85
CA PHE A 95 3.83 -23.87 -25.24
C PHE A 95 5.06 -24.15 -24.41
N GLU A 96 4.88 -24.46 -23.12
CA GLU A 96 6.00 -24.78 -22.24
C GLU A 96 6.77 -25.99 -22.77
N GLY A 97 8.11 -25.93 -22.74
CA GLY A 97 8.96 -26.97 -23.34
C GLY A 97 8.99 -27.01 -24.87
N GLY A 98 8.23 -26.13 -25.55
CA GLY A 98 8.23 -26.00 -27.01
C GLY A 98 7.43 -27.08 -27.76
N GLY A 99 7.72 -27.17 -29.08
CA GLY A 99 7.09 -28.11 -29.99
C GLY A 99 5.81 -27.60 -30.67
N ASP A 100 5.14 -28.50 -31.38
CA ASP A 100 3.88 -28.24 -32.08
C ASP A 100 2.70 -28.98 -31.40
N LEU A 101 1.48 -28.55 -31.71
CA LEU A 101 0.25 -29.28 -31.36
C LEU A 101 0.22 -30.65 -32.05
N ALA A 102 -0.44 -31.63 -31.43
CA ALA A 102 -0.81 -32.86 -32.09
C ALA A 102 -2.10 -32.71 -32.93
N ASN A 103 -2.33 -33.64 -33.87
CA ASN A 103 -3.50 -33.73 -34.76
C ASN A 103 -4.87 -33.84 -34.05
N THR A 104 -4.87 -34.08 -32.75
CA THR A 104 -6.05 -34.15 -31.89
C THR A 104 -6.26 -32.86 -31.09
N GLN A 105 -5.32 -31.94 -31.16
CA GLN A 105 -5.24 -30.72 -30.37
C GLN A 105 -5.52 -29.46 -31.19
N GLU A 106 -5.66 -29.51 -32.52
CA GLU A 106 -5.97 -28.31 -33.31
C GLU A 106 -7.43 -27.87 -33.11
N PRO A 107 -7.73 -26.58 -33.33
CA PRO A 107 -9.09 -26.07 -33.26
C PRO A 107 -9.99 -26.67 -34.36
N ASP A 108 -11.29 -26.62 -34.11
CA ASP A 108 -12.34 -26.94 -35.06
C ASP A 108 -12.92 -25.67 -35.70
N TRP A 109 -13.52 -25.84 -36.89
CA TRP A 109 -14.18 -24.76 -37.61
C TRP A 109 -15.47 -24.32 -36.95
N ILE A 110 -15.67 -23.01 -36.87
CA ILE A 110 -16.96 -22.36 -36.62
C ILE A 110 -17.50 -21.85 -37.95
N TYR A 111 -18.70 -22.30 -38.33
CA TYR A 111 -19.38 -21.81 -39.52
C TYR A 111 -20.14 -20.52 -39.23
N VAL A 112 -20.20 -19.63 -40.21
CA VAL A 112 -20.94 -18.35 -40.14
C VAL A 112 -21.96 -18.34 -41.26
N THR A 113 -23.24 -18.25 -40.89
CA THR A 113 -24.36 -18.14 -41.85
C THR A 113 -24.73 -16.67 -42.10
N ARG A 114 -25.57 -16.41 -43.11
CA ARG A 114 -26.11 -15.06 -43.38
C ARG A 114 -26.95 -14.52 -42.22
N SER A 115 -27.61 -15.38 -41.47
CA SER A 115 -28.38 -14.99 -40.28
C SER A 115 -27.51 -14.69 -39.05
N GLY A 116 -26.19 -14.91 -39.14
CA GLY A 116 -25.27 -14.78 -38.01
C GLY A 116 -25.28 -15.99 -37.06
N SER A 117 -26.01 -17.05 -37.40
CA SER A 117 -26.00 -18.31 -36.65
C SER A 117 -24.68 -19.08 -36.87
N ASN A 118 -24.33 -19.94 -35.90
CA ASN A 118 -23.13 -20.79 -35.95
C ASN A 118 -23.54 -22.28 -35.90
N PRO A 119 -23.95 -22.88 -37.04
CA PRO A 119 -24.31 -24.28 -37.07
C PRO A 119 -23.07 -25.14 -36.75
N THR A 120 -23.29 -26.26 -36.04
CA THR A 120 -22.22 -27.19 -35.65
C THR A 120 -21.98 -28.29 -36.69
N SER A 121 -22.75 -28.29 -37.78
CA SER A 121 -22.58 -29.22 -38.91
C SER A 121 -22.65 -28.47 -40.24
N PHE A 122 -21.94 -28.98 -41.25
CA PHE A 122 -22.06 -28.53 -42.64
C PHE A 122 -22.90 -29.57 -43.39
N SER A 123 -24.05 -29.17 -43.91
CA SER A 123 -25.08 -30.06 -44.48
C SER A 123 -25.79 -29.42 -45.67
N THR A 124 -26.53 -30.21 -46.44
CA THR A 124 -27.27 -29.72 -47.62
C THR A 124 -28.14 -28.48 -47.36
N PRO A 125 -28.85 -28.35 -46.22
CA PRO A 125 -29.58 -27.13 -45.90
C PRO A 125 -28.73 -25.86 -45.79
N ASN A 126 -27.47 -25.95 -45.38
CA ASN A 126 -26.61 -24.78 -45.16
C ASN A 126 -25.49 -24.61 -46.20
N ASN A 127 -25.45 -25.48 -47.22
CA ASN A 127 -24.55 -25.36 -48.38
C ASN A 127 -25.22 -24.81 -49.65
N LYS A 128 -26.54 -24.59 -49.65
CA LYS A 128 -27.29 -24.02 -50.77
C LYS A 128 -27.57 -22.54 -50.56
N SER A 129 -27.18 -21.71 -51.52
CA SER A 129 -27.35 -20.26 -51.44
C SER A 129 -28.81 -19.80 -51.54
N LEU A 130 -29.66 -20.61 -52.18
CA LEU A 130 -31.10 -20.42 -52.34
C LEU A 130 -31.86 -21.64 -51.78
N ASN A 131 -33.08 -21.39 -51.30
CA ASN A 131 -34.04 -22.42 -50.92
C ASN A 131 -34.68 -23.06 -52.17
N GLY A 132 -35.43 -24.15 -51.99
CA GLY A 132 -36.12 -24.84 -53.09
C GLY A 132 -37.16 -23.99 -53.83
N ASP A 133 -37.64 -22.92 -53.18
CA ASP A 133 -38.57 -21.93 -53.74
C ASP A 133 -37.85 -20.74 -54.43
N GLY A 134 -36.51 -20.77 -54.52
CA GLY A 134 -35.70 -19.69 -55.09
C GLY A 134 -35.45 -18.50 -54.16
N SER A 135 -35.98 -18.50 -52.93
CA SER A 135 -35.71 -17.45 -51.95
C SER A 135 -34.27 -17.55 -51.40
N VAL A 136 -33.73 -16.43 -50.89
CA VAL A 136 -32.39 -16.40 -50.29
C VAL A 136 -32.39 -17.25 -49.02
N ASN A 137 -31.54 -18.28 -49.00
CA ASN A 137 -31.35 -19.10 -47.81
C ASN A 137 -30.56 -18.31 -46.75
N LYS A 138 -31.20 -18.06 -45.60
CA LYS A 138 -30.59 -17.34 -44.46
C LYS A 138 -29.58 -18.21 -43.69
N ASP A 139 -29.68 -19.52 -43.79
CA ASP A 139 -28.79 -20.47 -43.11
C ASP A 139 -27.59 -20.88 -43.98
N PHE A 140 -27.50 -20.36 -45.20
CA PHE A 140 -26.33 -20.56 -46.04
C PHE A 140 -25.05 -20.07 -45.34
N VAL A 141 -24.07 -20.96 -45.24
CA VAL A 141 -22.74 -20.65 -44.68
C VAL A 141 -21.97 -19.77 -45.66
N VAL A 142 -21.67 -18.55 -45.24
CA VAL A 142 -20.90 -17.57 -46.02
C VAL A 142 -19.41 -17.62 -45.72
N GLY A 143 -19.02 -18.27 -44.63
CA GLY A 143 -17.62 -18.38 -44.24
C GLY A 143 -17.41 -19.26 -43.01
N ARG A 144 -16.14 -19.44 -42.65
CA ARG A 144 -15.73 -20.15 -41.45
C ARG A 144 -14.51 -19.51 -40.83
N TYR A 145 -14.37 -19.65 -39.52
CA TYR A 145 -13.19 -19.23 -38.78
C TYR A 145 -12.88 -20.22 -37.67
N ALA A 146 -11.68 -20.16 -37.13
CA ALA A 146 -11.25 -20.90 -35.97
C ALA A 146 -10.34 -20.01 -35.14
N TYR A 147 -10.20 -20.29 -33.84
CA TYR A 147 -9.40 -19.45 -32.96
C TYR A 147 -8.72 -20.24 -31.85
N GLN A 148 -7.63 -19.63 -31.35
CA GLN A 148 -6.99 -19.93 -30.07
C GLN A 148 -6.81 -18.61 -29.34
N VAL A 149 -7.05 -18.62 -28.03
CA VAL A 149 -6.85 -17.47 -27.13
C VAL A 149 -5.91 -17.91 -26.04
N TYR A 150 -4.84 -17.14 -25.88
CA TYR A 150 -3.84 -17.37 -24.87
C TYR A 150 -3.97 -16.36 -23.75
N ASP A 151 -3.72 -16.81 -22.52
CA ASP A 151 -3.45 -15.93 -21.40
C ASP A 151 -1.96 -15.58 -21.43
N VAL A 152 -1.68 -14.29 -21.60
CA VAL A 152 -0.32 -13.73 -21.61
C VAL A 152 -0.09 -12.82 -20.42
N SER A 153 -1.04 -12.79 -19.48
CA SER A 153 -0.86 -12.07 -18.22
C SER A 153 0.22 -12.74 -17.37
N GLY A 154 0.99 -11.93 -16.63
CA GLY A 154 2.09 -12.43 -15.80
C GLY A 154 3.34 -12.90 -16.56
N LEU A 155 3.35 -12.88 -17.90
CA LEU A 155 4.58 -13.12 -18.67
C LEU A 155 5.53 -11.91 -18.57
N LEU A 156 6.83 -12.16 -18.59
CA LEU A 156 7.83 -11.10 -18.54
C LEU A 156 7.85 -10.34 -19.88
N ASP A 157 7.86 -9.00 -19.83
CA ASP A 157 8.05 -8.20 -21.05
C ASP A 157 9.49 -8.34 -21.57
N ALA A 158 9.64 -8.96 -22.73
CA ALA A 158 10.91 -9.15 -23.43
C ALA A 158 11.58 -7.84 -23.86
N ASN A 159 10.90 -6.69 -23.77
CA ASN A 159 11.51 -5.38 -24.01
C ASN A 159 12.18 -4.77 -22.78
N VAL A 160 11.83 -5.24 -21.59
CA VAL A 160 12.23 -4.62 -20.32
C VAL A 160 12.91 -5.62 -19.39
N ALA A 161 12.39 -6.84 -19.29
CA ALA A 161 12.75 -7.80 -18.26
C ALA A 161 14.18 -8.32 -18.41
N GLY A 162 14.98 -8.24 -17.35
CA GLY A 162 16.33 -8.80 -17.33
C GLY A 162 17.43 -7.76 -17.26
N TYR A 163 18.52 -8.15 -16.60
CA TYR A 163 19.71 -7.33 -16.44
C TYR A 163 20.97 -7.99 -17.03
N GLY A 164 21.83 -7.14 -17.59
CA GLY A 164 23.17 -7.46 -18.09
C GLY A 164 24.20 -7.68 -16.98
N THR A 165 25.39 -8.17 -17.37
CA THR A 165 26.46 -8.56 -16.44
C THR A 165 27.10 -7.38 -15.70
N SER A 166 26.97 -6.17 -16.25
CA SER A 166 27.47 -4.92 -15.67
C SER A 166 26.44 -4.21 -14.77
N ALA A 167 25.31 -4.85 -14.43
CA ALA A 167 24.32 -4.28 -13.53
C ALA A 167 24.90 -4.05 -12.12
N PRO A 168 24.70 -2.86 -11.51
CA PRO A 168 25.13 -2.64 -10.13
C PRO A 168 24.39 -3.56 -9.15
N ALA A 169 25.14 -4.35 -8.37
CA ALA A 169 24.58 -5.36 -7.46
C ALA A 169 23.54 -4.81 -6.48
N LEU A 170 23.76 -3.59 -5.97
CA LEU A 170 22.82 -2.90 -5.07
C LEU A 170 21.46 -2.61 -5.74
N ASN A 171 21.45 -2.33 -7.05
CA ASN A 171 20.23 -2.05 -7.79
C ASN A 171 19.46 -3.33 -8.12
N VAL A 172 20.18 -4.39 -8.49
CA VAL A 172 19.62 -5.74 -8.69
C VAL A 172 18.95 -6.24 -7.40
N ALA A 173 19.57 -6.01 -6.24
CA ALA A 173 19.04 -6.44 -4.94
C ALA A 173 17.70 -5.77 -4.57
N ARG A 174 17.41 -4.58 -5.10
CA ARG A 174 16.18 -3.82 -4.79
C ARG A 174 14.92 -4.37 -5.47
N LYS A 175 15.05 -5.15 -6.56
CA LYS A 175 13.96 -5.82 -7.30
C LYS A 175 12.68 -4.99 -7.56
N GLY A 176 12.79 -3.66 -7.62
CA GLY A 176 11.63 -2.75 -7.69
C GLY A 176 11.08 -2.49 -9.09
N SER A 177 11.70 -3.06 -10.14
CA SER A 177 11.34 -2.85 -11.53
C SER A 177 11.55 -4.13 -12.33
N LEU A 178 10.79 -4.29 -13.42
CA LEU A 178 10.91 -5.42 -14.34
C LEU A 178 12.31 -5.53 -14.95
N VAL A 179 13.02 -4.41 -15.13
CA VAL A 179 14.44 -4.36 -15.56
C VAL A 179 15.34 -5.22 -14.66
N TRP A 180 14.99 -5.40 -13.39
CA TRP A 180 15.76 -6.18 -12.43
C TRP A 180 15.30 -7.63 -12.30
N ALA A 181 14.39 -8.09 -13.16
CA ALA A 181 13.96 -9.49 -13.16
C ALA A 181 15.16 -10.41 -13.43
N ASP A 182 15.33 -11.43 -12.60
CA ASP A 182 16.32 -12.46 -12.86
C ASP A 182 15.79 -13.41 -13.95
N VAL A 183 16.20 -13.16 -15.18
CA VAL A 183 15.81 -13.95 -16.35
C VAL A 183 16.65 -15.21 -16.52
N SER A 184 17.71 -15.41 -15.73
CA SER A 184 18.56 -16.60 -15.81
C SER A 184 17.80 -17.89 -15.45
N VAL A 185 16.67 -17.77 -14.75
CA VAL A 185 15.80 -18.88 -14.35
C VAL A 185 14.90 -19.39 -15.47
N LEU A 186 14.77 -18.66 -16.59
CA LEU A 186 13.80 -18.99 -17.66
C LEU A 186 14.28 -20.05 -18.66
N SER A 187 15.55 -20.46 -18.62
CA SER A 187 16.07 -21.66 -19.32
C SER A 187 17.58 -21.83 -19.06
N SER A 188 18.12 -23.01 -19.38
CA SER A 188 19.48 -23.52 -19.12
C SER A 188 20.66 -22.79 -19.80
N GLY A 189 20.58 -21.48 -20.03
CA GLY A 189 21.64 -20.67 -20.65
C GLY A 189 21.70 -19.25 -20.08
N SER A 190 22.20 -19.10 -18.86
CA SER A 190 22.29 -17.84 -18.11
C SER A 190 23.04 -16.71 -18.84
N THR A 191 23.92 -17.02 -19.79
CA THR A 191 24.73 -16.03 -20.53
C THR A 191 24.03 -15.39 -21.73
N GLY A 192 22.99 -16.01 -22.29
CA GLY A 192 22.27 -15.49 -23.46
C GLY A 192 21.35 -14.31 -23.12
N LEU A 193 20.64 -14.41 -22.00
CA LEU A 193 19.63 -13.43 -21.60
C LEU A 193 20.21 -12.16 -20.99
N SER A 194 21.36 -12.23 -20.31
CA SER A 194 22.09 -11.01 -19.91
C SER A 194 22.63 -10.23 -21.11
N LYS A 195 23.11 -10.92 -22.14
CA LYS A 195 23.51 -10.29 -23.40
C LYS A 195 22.32 -9.72 -24.17
N LEU A 196 21.14 -10.31 -24.04
CA LEU A 196 19.92 -9.72 -24.57
C LEU A 196 19.60 -8.39 -23.87
N ALA A 197 19.72 -8.33 -22.54
CA ALA A 197 19.52 -7.09 -21.80
C ALA A 197 20.51 -6.00 -22.24
N GLU A 198 21.80 -6.36 -22.41
CA GLU A 198 22.83 -5.45 -22.94
C GLU A 198 22.51 -4.97 -24.36
N TRP A 199 22.00 -5.85 -25.23
CA TRP A 199 21.58 -5.47 -26.58
C TRP A 199 20.36 -4.54 -26.59
N ARG A 200 19.33 -4.81 -25.78
CA ARG A 200 18.13 -3.96 -25.69
C ARG A 200 18.48 -2.59 -25.15
N HIS A 201 19.32 -2.53 -24.13
CA HIS A 201 19.62 -1.31 -23.41
C HIS A 201 20.94 -0.67 -23.85
N ALA A 202 21.37 -0.89 -25.10
CA ALA A 202 22.69 -0.47 -25.57
C ALA A 202 22.98 1.03 -25.40
N GLY A 203 21.96 1.90 -25.35
CA GLY A 203 22.09 3.32 -25.05
C GLY A 203 21.91 3.67 -23.57
N SER A 204 21.06 2.93 -22.84
CA SER A 204 20.65 3.26 -21.47
C SER A 204 21.33 2.44 -20.35
N TRP A 205 22.13 1.44 -20.71
CA TRP A 205 22.67 0.47 -19.75
C TRP A 205 23.76 1.02 -18.82
N SER A 206 24.38 2.15 -19.15
CA SER A 206 25.43 2.77 -18.33
C SER A 206 24.90 3.35 -17.01
N ASN A 207 23.67 3.87 -17.00
CA ASN A 207 23.00 4.35 -15.78
C ASN A 207 21.49 4.02 -15.81
N PRO A 208 21.11 2.73 -15.71
CA PRO A 208 19.73 2.29 -15.94
C PRO A 208 18.71 2.89 -14.95
N LEU A 209 19.12 3.37 -13.77
CA LEU A 209 18.19 4.06 -12.87
C LEU A 209 17.78 5.43 -13.42
N ASP A 210 18.78 6.23 -13.81
CA ASP A 210 18.55 7.61 -14.24
C ASP A 210 18.28 7.73 -15.75
N ASP A 211 18.64 6.72 -16.53
CA ASP A 211 18.51 6.74 -17.99
C ASP A 211 17.35 5.89 -18.51
N LEU A 212 16.88 4.90 -17.74
CA LEU A 212 15.87 3.92 -18.19
C LEU A 212 14.66 3.87 -17.24
N ILE A 213 14.85 3.64 -15.95
CA ILE A 213 13.75 3.43 -14.99
C ILE A 213 13.00 4.72 -14.68
N ARG A 214 13.67 5.77 -14.21
CA ARG A 214 13.00 7.02 -13.81
C ARG A 214 12.39 7.78 -15.00
N PRO A 215 13.12 8.04 -16.11
CA PRO A 215 12.57 8.89 -17.17
C PRO A 215 11.63 8.15 -18.13
N TRP A 216 11.77 6.83 -18.26
CA TRP A 216 11.03 6.06 -19.28
C TRP A 216 10.14 5.00 -18.68
N GLY A 217 10.60 4.28 -17.66
CA GLY A 217 9.76 3.35 -16.92
C GLY A 217 8.64 4.05 -16.16
N GLU A 218 9.00 4.92 -15.21
CA GLU A 218 8.05 5.60 -14.32
C GLU A 218 7.18 6.61 -15.08
N THR A 219 7.75 7.38 -16.01
CA THR A 219 7.00 8.40 -16.76
C THR A 219 6.19 7.81 -17.92
N ASN A 220 6.78 6.89 -18.70
CA ASN A 220 6.26 6.52 -20.03
C ASN A 220 5.82 5.05 -20.14
N GLY A 221 5.90 4.27 -19.06
CA GLY A 221 5.44 2.87 -19.05
C GLY A 221 6.12 2.01 -20.11
N TRP A 222 7.39 2.30 -20.42
CA TRP A 222 8.19 1.55 -21.41
C TRP A 222 7.67 1.58 -22.85
N LEU A 223 6.84 2.57 -23.20
CA LEU A 223 6.18 2.65 -24.51
C LEU A 223 7.09 3.09 -25.66
N ARG A 224 8.32 3.54 -25.39
CA ARG A 224 9.29 4.07 -26.36
C ARG A 224 10.72 3.68 -25.99
N ALA A 225 11.58 3.50 -26.99
CA ALA A 225 13.00 3.29 -26.77
C ALA A 225 13.67 4.62 -26.40
N PRO A 226 14.45 4.68 -25.31
CA PRO A 226 15.27 5.86 -25.03
C PRO A 226 16.35 6.03 -26.12
N ILE A 227 16.65 7.30 -26.43
CA ILE A 227 17.80 7.68 -27.24
C ILE A 227 18.74 8.47 -26.32
N ILE A 228 19.90 7.89 -26.01
CA ILE A 228 20.87 8.47 -25.08
C ILE A 228 22.22 8.55 -25.77
N ALA A 229 22.83 9.75 -25.75
CA ALA A 229 24.10 10.02 -26.41
C ALA A 229 24.18 9.52 -27.88
N GLY A 230 23.06 9.63 -28.62
CA GLY A 230 22.97 9.21 -30.02
C GLY A 230 22.81 7.69 -30.24
N LYS A 231 22.71 6.89 -29.17
CA LYS A 231 22.40 5.45 -29.24
C LYS A 231 20.95 5.21 -28.84
N SER A 232 20.20 4.54 -29.71
CA SER A 232 18.86 4.07 -29.39
C SER A 232 18.94 2.70 -28.74
N ASP A 233 18.11 2.50 -27.72
CA ASP A 233 17.78 1.16 -27.26
C ASP A 233 16.99 0.38 -28.33
N ASN A 234 17.07 -0.94 -28.27
CA ASN A 234 16.39 -1.85 -29.19
C ASN A 234 15.11 -2.41 -28.55
N LEU A 235 14.02 -2.43 -29.31
CA LEU A 235 12.73 -2.96 -28.88
C LEU A 235 12.16 -3.91 -29.92
N PHE A 236 11.49 -4.95 -29.45
CA PHE A 236 10.61 -5.79 -30.25
C PHE A 236 9.27 -5.08 -30.45
N LEU A 237 8.86 -4.96 -31.71
CA LEU A 237 7.58 -4.34 -32.08
C LEU A 237 6.37 -5.24 -31.76
N GLY A 238 6.62 -6.53 -31.59
CA GLY A 238 5.60 -7.50 -31.20
C GLY A 238 6.15 -8.92 -31.15
N ARG A 239 5.30 -9.87 -30.74
CA ARG A 239 5.69 -11.28 -30.57
C ARG A 239 6.30 -11.92 -31.82
N ARG A 240 5.82 -11.56 -33.02
CA ARG A 240 6.39 -12.08 -34.29
C ARG A 240 7.84 -11.66 -34.47
N ASP A 241 8.17 -10.44 -34.06
CA ASP A 241 9.52 -9.89 -34.14
C ASP A 241 10.44 -10.57 -33.12
N LEU A 242 9.96 -10.76 -31.88
CA LEU A 242 10.65 -11.56 -30.86
C LEU A 242 10.98 -12.97 -31.35
N ILE A 243 10.02 -13.68 -31.97
CA ILE A 243 10.23 -15.02 -32.51
C ILE A 243 11.23 -14.99 -33.69
N ALA A 244 11.15 -13.99 -34.56
CA ALA A 244 12.10 -13.84 -35.66
C ALA A 244 13.52 -13.58 -35.15
N TYR A 245 13.66 -12.76 -34.12
CA TYR A 245 14.94 -12.50 -33.45
C TYR A 245 15.49 -13.75 -32.78
N GLN A 246 14.66 -14.50 -32.04
CA GLN A 246 15.03 -15.76 -31.41
C GLN A 246 15.57 -16.76 -32.45
N LYS A 247 14.89 -16.91 -33.59
CA LYS A 247 15.35 -17.81 -34.67
C LYS A 247 16.71 -17.43 -35.25
N ARG A 248 17.03 -16.13 -35.29
CA ARG A 248 18.33 -15.62 -35.75
C ARG A 248 19.41 -15.69 -34.67
N ASN A 249 19.00 -15.67 -33.40
CA ASN A 249 19.88 -15.60 -32.24
C ASN A 249 19.52 -16.67 -31.18
N PRO A 250 19.51 -17.97 -31.54
CA PRO A 250 19.03 -19.04 -30.65
C PRO A 250 19.91 -19.22 -29.40
N THR A 251 21.12 -18.69 -29.41
CA THR A 251 22.04 -18.68 -28.27
C THR A 251 21.77 -17.55 -27.27
N LEU A 252 21.06 -16.49 -27.69
CA LEU A 252 20.66 -15.38 -26.82
C LEU A 252 19.30 -15.63 -26.16
N ILE A 253 18.35 -16.18 -26.93
CA ILE A 253 17.03 -16.56 -26.45
C ILE A 253 16.81 -18.02 -26.84
N SER A 254 16.67 -18.89 -25.84
CA SER A 254 16.28 -20.27 -26.11
C SER A 254 14.81 -20.31 -26.58
N GLU A 255 14.46 -21.25 -27.45
CA GLU A 255 13.05 -21.41 -27.85
C GLU A 255 12.15 -21.73 -26.65
N ALA A 256 12.70 -22.44 -25.65
CA ALA A 256 12.02 -22.78 -24.40
C ALA A 256 11.72 -21.56 -23.51
N ALA A 257 12.36 -20.42 -23.72
CA ALA A 257 12.08 -19.18 -22.98
C ALA A 257 10.88 -18.41 -23.55
N LEU A 258 10.51 -18.62 -24.83
CA LEU A 258 9.44 -17.87 -25.50
C LEU A 258 8.06 -17.95 -24.82
N PRO A 259 7.64 -19.06 -24.18
CA PRO A 259 6.38 -19.12 -23.44
C PRO A 259 6.32 -18.18 -22.23
N TYR A 260 7.47 -17.83 -21.65
CA TYR A 260 7.57 -16.98 -20.46
C TYR A 260 7.75 -15.50 -20.78
N LEU A 261 7.90 -15.18 -22.07
CA LEU A 261 8.16 -13.84 -22.57
C LEU A 261 6.95 -13.31 -23.34
N SER A 262 6.64 -12.04 -23.17
CA SER A 262 5.66 -11.27 -23.94
C SER A 262 6.32 -9.99 -24.47
N THR A 263 5.59 -9.19 -25.23
CA THR A 263 6.04 -7.85 -25.68
C THR A 263 5.03 -6.77 -25.28
N ASP A 264 4.09 -7.11 -24.40
CA ASP A 264 2.79 -6.41 -24.33
C ASP A 264 2.15 -6.15 -22.95
N PRO A 265 2.70 -6.45 -21.75
CA PRO A 265 2.11 -5.88 -20.54
C PRO A 265 2.59 -4.44 -20.38
N ARG A 266 2.09 -3.55 -21.24
CA ARG A 266 2.20 -2.10 -21.11
C ARG A 266 1.22 -1.65 -20.02
N GLU A 267 1.53 -1.99 -18.77
CA GLU A 267 0.74 -1.50 -17.64
C GLU A 267 1.02 -0.01 -17.44
N LEU A 268 -0.03 0.80 -17.52
CA LEU A 268 0.02 2.11 -16.88
C LEU A 268 0.19 1.85 -15.38
N SER A 269 1.19 2.48 -14.76
CA SER A 269 1.44 2.42 -13.31
C SER A 269 0.37 3.14 -12.49
N GLN A 270 -0.87 3.15 -12.97
CA GLN A 270 -2.01 3.84 -12.41
C GLN A 270 -2.67 3.02 -11.29
N PRO A 271 -3.18 3.66 -10.22
CA PRO A 271 -4.05 2.99 -9.25
C PRO A 271 -5.38 2.58 -9.88
N SER A 272 -5.78 1.32 -9.70
CA SER A 272 -7.06 0.77 -10.19
C SER A 272 -8.13 0.65 -9.09
N TRP A 273 -7.94 1.33 -7.95
CA TRP A 273 -8.81 1.18 -6.79
C TRP A 273 -10.22 1.77 -7.03
N ALA A 274 -11.23 1.03 -6.56
CA ALA A 274 -12.61 1.45 -6.43
C ALA A 274 -13.32 0.61 -5.35
N PRO A 275 -14.36 1.14 -4.67
CA PRO A 275 -15.15 0.36 -3.73
C PRO A 275 -15.91 -0.78 -4.42
N THR A 276 -15.93 -1.95 -3.78
CA THR A 276 -16.55 -3.17 -4.33
C THR A 276 -17.89 -3.55 -3.67
N SER A 277 -18.28 -2.87 -2.60
CA SER A 277 -19.50 -3.14 -1.83
C SER A 277 -20.13 -1.86 -1.29
N ASP A 278 -21.45 -1.87 -1.13
CA ASP A 278 -22.20 -0.84 -0.42
C ASP A 278 -22.34 -1.23 1.06
N ALA A 279 -22.26 -0.24 1.96
CA ALA A 279 -22.59 -0.42 3.38
C ALA A 279 -24.03 0.02 3.71
N GLY A 280 -24.75 0.60 2.75
CA GLY A 280 -26.15 1.01 2.85
C GLY A 280 -26.33 2.50 3.15
N GLY A 281 -27.33 3.12 2.51
CA GLY A 281 -27.80 4.47 2.81
C GLY A 281 -26.82 5.57 2.36
N ALA A 282 -26.28 6.35 3.31
CA ALA A 282 -25.29 7.36 2.98
C ALA A 282 -24.02 6.75 2.34
N PHE A 283 -23.72 5.49 2.71
CA PHE A 283 -22.48 4.77 2.44
C PHE A 283 -22.58 3.73 1.30
N ASP A 284 -23.35 4.05 0.27
CA ASP A 284 -23.46 3.25 -0.94
C ASP A 284 -22.22 3.42 -1.84
N TYR A 285 -21.05 3.01 -1.34
CA TYR A 285 -19.75 3.25 -1.98
C TYR A 285 -19.63 2.67 -3.39
N LYS A 286 -20.08 1.42 -3.61
CA LYS A 286 -20.03 0.76 -4.92
C LYS A 286 -20.99 1.45 -5.89
N SER A 287 -22.18 1.81 -5.43
CA SER A 287 -23.19 2.46 -6.27
C SER A 287 -22.83 3.91 -6.60
N LYS A 288 -22.11 4.60 -5.71
CA LYS A 288 -21.66 6.00 -5.89
C LYS A 288 -20.20 6.14 -6.37
N LYS A 289 -19.49 5.05 -6.67
CA LYS A 289 -18.07 5.09 -7.05
C LYS A 289 -17.79 5.87 -8.35
N ASP A 290 -18.81 6.24 -9.12
CA ASP A 290 -18.70 7.04 -10.33
C ASP A 290 -19.38 8.41 -10.19
N ASP A 291 -19.85 8.78 -8.99
CA ASP A 291 -20.40 10.10 -8.68
C ASP A 291 -19.26 11.07 -8.34
N ALA A 292 -19.26 12.26 -8.93
CA ALA A 292 -18.24 13.30 -8.69
C ALA A 292 -18.29 13.87 -7.27
N SER A 293 -19.43 13.73 -6.59
CA SER A 293 -19.59 14.13 -5.18
C SER A 293 -19.05 13.10 -4.19
N SER A 294 -18.76 11.86 -4.63
CA SER A 294 -18.31 10.77 -3.76
C SER A 294 -16.87 10.97 -3.29
N VAL A 295 -16.61 10.79 -1.99
CA VAL A 295 -15.25 10.77 -1.44
C VAL A 295 -14.47 9.56 -1.97
N ASN A 296 -15.11 8.40 -1.95
CA ASN A 296 -14.54 7.11 -2.35
C ASN A 296 -14.87 6.78 -3.80
N ARG A 297 -14.48 7.65 -4.72
CA ARG A 297 -14.67 7.45 -6.15
C ARG A 297 -13.62 6.50 -6.73
N ARG A 298 -13.96 5.83 -7.83
CA ARG A 298 -13.02 5.07 -8.65
C ARG A 298 -11.91 5.99 -9.16
N ILE A 299 -10.66 5.71 -8.77
CA ILE A 299 -9.51 6.57 -9.07
C ILE A 299 -9.30 6.74 -10.58
N ALA A 300 -9.43 5.65 -11.35
CA ALA A 300 -9.31 5.69 -12.80
C ALA A 300 -10.45 6.46 -13.50
N GLY A 301 -11.53 6.76 -12.78
CA GLY A 301 -12.66 7.56 -13.27
C GLY A 301 -12.41 9.06 -13.22
N VAL A 302 -11.51 9.53 -12.37
CA VAL A 302 -11.22 10.97 -12.18
C VAL A 302 -10.29 11.46 -13.29
N ARG A 303 -10.67 12.56 -13.96
CA ARG A 303 -9.99 13.06 -15.17
C ARG A 303 -9.46 14.47 -14.99
N VAL A 304 -8.43 14.79 -15.75
CA VAL A 304 -7.91 16.15 -15.90
C VAL A 304 -8.96 17.01 -16.60
N LEU A 305 -9.34 18.12 -15.97
CA LEU A 305 -10.35 19.04 -16.51
C LEU A 305 -9.70 20.13 -17.38
N SER A 306 -8.62 20.73 -16.90
CA SER A 306 -7.78 21.64 -17.68
C SER A 306 -6.32 21.23 -17.60
N SER A 307 -5.53 21.60 -18.60
CA SER A 307 -4.12 21.24 -18.65
C SER A 307 -3.31 21.88 -17.53
N PHE A 308 -2.36 21.13 -16.97
CA PHE A 308 -1.41 21.59 -15.96
C PHE A 308 -0.08 20.83 -16.06
N THR A 309 0.95 21.23 -15.31
CA THR A 309 2.23 20.51 -15.25
C THR A 309 2.22 19.55 -14.07
N ARG A 310 2.45 18.27 -14.32
CA ARG A 310 2.53 17.21 -13.31
C ARG A 310 3.82 17.32 -12.49
N ARG A 311 3.89 16.60 -11.37
CA ARG A 311 5.07 16.58 -10.48
C ARG A 311 6.33 16.05 -11.17
N ASP A 312 6.17 15.20 -12.17
CA ASP A 312 7.27 14.67 -12.99
C ASP A 312 7.68 15.61 -14.15
N GLY A 313 7.09 16.80 -14.22
CA GLY A 313 7.34 17.79 -15.27
C GLY A 313 6.60 17.52 -16.58
N SER A 314 5.89 16.40 -16.70
CA SER A 314 5.07 16.12 -17.88
C SER A 314 3.80 16.98 -17.90
N LYS A 315 3.26 17.22 -19.08
CA LYS A 315 2.02 17.97 -19.26
C LYS A 315 0.82 17.06 -19.06
N ALA A 316 -0.10 17.47 -18.18
CA ALA A 316 -1.40 16.85 -18.04
C ALA A 316 -2.36 17.39 -19.11
N GLU A 317 -3.02 16.51 -19.88
CA GLU A 317 -3.95 16.90 -20.94
C GLU A 317 -5.40 16.59 -20.56
N THR A 318 -6.33 17.47 -20.95
CA THR A 318 -7.76 17.30 -20.63
C THR A 318 -8.29 15.94 -21.08
N GLY A 319 -9.03 15.26 -20.20
CA GLY A 319 -9.64 13.96 -20.45
C GLY A 319 -8.76 12.74 -20.12
N GLU A 320 -7.45 12.92 -19.91
CA GLU A 320 -6.61 11.85 -19.38
C GLU A 320 -6.87 11.63 -17.87
N PRO A 321 -6.43 10.51 -17.28
CA PRO A 321 -6.63 10.30 -15.85
C PRO A 321 -5.92 11.34 -14.98
N LEU A 322 -6.59 11.81 -13.92
CA LEU A 322 -6.01 12.79 -12.99
C LEU A 322 -4.77 12.21 -12.30
N ILE A 323 -4.88 10.97 -11.81
CA ILE A 323 -3.78 10.22 -11.21
C ILE A 323 -3.21 9.27 -12.26
N ARG A 324 -2.01 9.55 -12.76
CA ARG A 324 -1.33 8.71 -13.76
C ARG A 324 -0.51 7.60 -13.13
N ASN A 325 0.12 7.88 -12.00
CA ASN A 325 1.04 7.00 -11.29
C ASN A 325 0.60 6.78 -9.85
N ARG A 326 0.92 5.61 -9.27
CA ARG A 326 0.79 5.37 -7.83
C ARG A 326 1.67 6.33 -7.04
N PHE A 327 1.29 6.60 -5.80
CA PHE A 327 2.12 7.43 -4.92
C PHE A 327 3.50 6.78 -4.73
N PRO A 328 4.61 7.49 -5.03
CA PRO A 328 5.95 6.94 -4.87
C PRO A 328 6.35 6.92 -3.39
N LEU A 329 6.27 5.76 -2.74
CA LEU A 329 6.66 5.60 -1.33
C LEU A 329 8.11 6.03 -1.04
N SER A 330 8.99 6.03 -2.04
CA SER A 330 10.35 6.56 -1.92
C SER A 330 10.40 8.04 -1.52
N LYS A 331 9.30 8.79 -1.70
CA LYS A 331 9.19 10.19 -1.28
C LYS A 331 9.00 10.39 0.21
N LEU A 332 8.69 9.33 0.97
CA LEU A 332 8.75 9.39 2.44
C LEU A 332 10.17 9.72 2.95
N LYS A 333 11.21 9.38 2.16
CA LYS A 333 12.60 9.75 2.48
C LYS A 333 12.82 11.26 2.59
N ALA A 334 11.96 12.09 1.99
CA ALA A 334 12.06 13.53 2.10
C ALA A 334 11.99 14.03 3.55
N PHE A 335 11.28 13.31 4.43
CA PHE A 335 11.24 13.62 5.87
C PHE A 335 12.59 13.35 6.54
N THR A 336 13.21 12.21 6.25
CA THR A 336 14.57 11.87 6.71
C THR A 336 15.63 12.86 6.20
N ASP A 337 15.54 13.25 4.94
CA ASP A 337 16.50 14.15 4.29
C ASP A 337 16.23 15.64 4.63
N GLY A 338 15.08 15.95 5.25
CA GLY A 338 14.65 17.32 5.53
C GLY A 338 14.31 18.15 4.28
N ASP A 339 14.00 17.51 3.15
CA ASP A 339 13.70 18.19 1.88
C ASP A 339 12.28 18.77 1.88
N ARG A 340 12.17 19.99 2.41
CA ARG A 340 10.92 20.76 2.49
C ARG A 340 10.24 20.95 1.13
N SER A 341 10.99 21.00 0.04
CA SER A 341 10.43 21.22 -1.30
C SER A 341 9.69 19.98 -1.82
N GLU A 342 10.27 18.81 -1.60
CA GLU A 342 9.66 17.52 -1.95
C GLU A 342 8.48 17.20 -1.00
N ILE A 343 8.62 17.52 0.30
CA ILE A 343 7.53 17.39 1.27
C ILE A 343 6.33 18.24 0.84
N GLN A 344 6.54 19.51 0.49
CA GLN A 344 5.46 20.36 0.00
C GLN A 344 4.87 19.82 -1.31
N ARG A 345 5.71 19.41 -2.26
CA ARG A 345 5.27 18.92 -3.58
C ARG A 345 4.40 17.66 -3.48
N TYR A 346 4.80 16.66 -2.70
CA TYR A 346 4.16 15.33 -2.67
C TYR A 346 3.13 15.16 -1.55
N PHE A 347 3.32 15.85 -0.42
CA PHE A 347 2.45 15.73 0.75
C PHE A 347 1.58 16.98 0.98
N GLY A 348 1.83 18.08 0.27
CA GLY A 348 1.10 19.34 0.47
C GLY A 348 1.40 19.97 1.83
N LEU A 349 2.55 19.65 2.43
CA LEU A 349 2.92 20.06 3.78
C LEU A 349 3.99 21.16 3.76
N SER A 350 3.74 22.24 4.50
CA SER A 350 4.71 23.32 4.76
C SER A 350 5.11 23.34 6.23
N PRO A 351 6.38 23.64 6.58
CA PRO A 351 6.82 23.61 7.96
C PRO A 351 6.26 24.81 8.75
N ALA A 352 5.71 24.54 9.93
CA ALA A 352 5.48 25.51 10.98
C ALA A 352 6.73 25.56 11.87
N LEU A 353 7.40 26.71 11.91
CA LEU A 353 8.71 26.86 12.56
C LEU A 353 8.58 27.51 13.95
N GLU A 354 9.38 27.05 14.92
CA GLU A 354 9.65 27.80 16.16
C GLU A 354 10.72 28.88 15.95
N ALA A 355 10.83 29.78 16.93
CA ALA A 355 11.97 30.69 17.04
C ALA A 355 13.27 29.87 17.08
N GLY A 356 14.16 30.10 16.10
CA GLY A 356 15.38 29.30 15.91
C GLY A 356 15.33 28.34 14.72
N GLY A 357 14.19 28.21 14.02
CA GLY A 357 14.11 27.54 12.72
C GLY A 357 13.89 26.02 12.75
N ARG A 358 13.69 25.43 13.93
CA ARG A 358 13.26 24.03 14.09
C ARG A 358 11.80 23.89 13.64
N VAL A 359 11.48 22.75 13.02
CA VAL A 359 10.11 22.42 12.63
C VAL A 359 9.36 21.94 13.87
N LEU A 360 8.30 22.66 14.25
CA LEU A 360 7.40 22.25 15.33
C LEU A 360 6.31 21.32 14.83
N ALA A 361 5.83 21.58 13.61
CA ALA A 361 4.76 20.84 12.98
C ALA A 361 4.73 21.12 11.48
N TRP A 362 3.85 20.42 10.77
CA TRP A 362 3.61 20.57 9.35
C TRP A 362 2.18 21.06 9.11
N LYS A 363 2.02 22.14 8.36
CA LYS A 363 0.72 22.65 7.94
C LYS A 363 0.34 22.04 6.59
N HIS A 364 -0.87 21.49 6.46
CA HIS A 364 -1.39 21.10 5.15
C HIS A 364 -1.94 22.31 4.40
N ASP A 365 -1.26 22.68 3.30
CA ASP A 365 -1.56 23.87 2.51
C ASP A 365 -2.80 23.70 1.63
N ASN A 366 -3.11 22.46 1.25
CA ASN A 366 -4.21 22.15 0.33
C ASN A 366 -5.55 21.92 1.04
N ALA A 367 -5.59 21.97 2.37
CA ALA A 367 -6.81 21.76 3.14
C ALA A 367 -7.88 22.81 2.81
N LEU A 368 -9.12 22.36 2.56
CA LEU A 368 -10.29 23.21 2.36
C LEU A 368 -11.08 23.29 3.67
N ASN A 369 -11.09 24.45 4.33
CA ASN A 369 -11.79 24.66 5.62
C ASN A 369 -11.45 23.62 6.69
N GLY A 370 -10.18 23.17 6.75
CA GLY A 370 -9.72 22.14 7.68
C GLY A 370 -10.01 20.69 7.24
N SER A 371 -10.59 20.48 6.07
CA SER A 371 -10.81 19.15 5.49
C SER A 371 -9.86 18.85 4.33
N ILE A 372 -9.47 17.58 4.20
CA ILE A 372 -8.71 17.08 3.05
C ILE A 372 -9.62 17.10 1.82
N ARG A 373 -9.15 17.48 0.63
CA ARG A 373 -10.01 17.56 -0.57
C ARG A 373 -10.37 16.19 -1.16
N LYS A 374 -11.48 16.14 -1.89
CA LYS A 374 -11.87 15.02 -2.76
C LYS A 374 -11.14 15.11 -4.09
N LEU A 375 -10.99 13.98 -4.79
CA LEU A 375 -10.25 13.96 -6.06
C LEU A 375 -10.86 14.85 -7.15
N ASP A 376 -12.19 15.00 -7.18
CA ASP A 376 -12.86 15.91 -8.12
C ASP A 376 -12.59 17.39 -7.80
N GLU A 377 -12.44 17.74 -6.52
CA GLU A 377 -12.05 19.10 -6.09
C GLU A 377 -10.59 19.38 -6.45
N VAL A 378 -9.71 18.37 -6.37
CA VAL A 378 -8.33 18.48 -6.85
C VAL A 378 -8.28 18.65 -8.37
N ALA A 379 -9.14 17.93 -9.10
CA ALA A 379 -9.23 18.04 -10.55
C ALA A 379 -9.63 19.45 -11.01
N SER A 380 -10.51 20.13 -10.27
CA SER A 380 -10.93 21.50 -10.58
C SER A 380 -9.86 22.55 -10.26
N GLU A 381 -8.92 22.22 -9.37
CA GLU A 381 -7.73 23.04 -9.09
C GLU A 381 -6.59 22.86 -10.10
N ASN A 382 -6.74 21.95 -11.07
CA ASN A 382 -5.75 21.68 -12.11
C ASN A 382 -4.36 21.31 -11.53
N ARG A 383 -4.34 20.34 -10.61
CA ARG A 383 -3.10 19.80 -10.03
C ARG A 383 -3.23 18.31 -9.76
N GLU A 384 -2.11 17.66 -9.44
CA GLU A 384 -2.14 16.27 -8.95
C GLU A 384 -2.52 16.22 -7.46
N PRO A 385 -3.24 15.18 -7.03
CA PRO A 385 -3.57 15.00 -5.62
C PRO A 385 -2.33 14.64 -4.82
N ASP A 386 -2.21 15.20 -3.62
CA ASP A 386 -1.16 14.86 -2.66
C ASP A 386 -1.42 13.54 -1.93
N PHE A 387 -0.46 13.17 -1.07
CA PHE A 387 -0.53 11.95 -0.26
C PHE A 387 -1.84 11.83 0.53
N PHE A 388 -2.29 12.91 1.19
CA PHE A 388 -3.47 12.87 2.06
C PHE A 388 -4.75 12.80 1.26
N GLU A 389 -4.82 13.48 0.11
CA GLU A 389 -5.96 13.42 -0.80
C GLU A 389 -6.10 12.02 -1.43
N MET A 390 -4.99 11.36 -1.77
CA MET A 390 -4.98 9.96 -2.19
C MET A 390 -5.36 9.01 -1.07
N LEU A 391 -4.88 9.25 0.16
CA LEU A 391 -5.23 8.44 1.34
C LEU A 391 -6.72 8.55 1.67
N ARG A 392 -7.28 9.76 1.64
CA ARG A 392 -8.72 10.01 1.81
C ARG A 392 -9.55 9.26 0.77
N ALA A 393 -9.12 9.27 -0.49
CA ALA A 393 -9.82 8.54 -1.54
C ALA A 393 -9.88 7.02 -1.24
N GLY A 394 -8.83 6.45 -0.65
CA GLY A 394 -8.73 5.01 -0.34
C GLY A 394 -9.40 4.57 0.98
N VAL A 395 -9.50 5.45 1.99
CA VAL A 395 -10.18 5.15 3.26
C VAL A 395 -11.68 5.40 3.13
N LEU A 396 -12.51 4.38 3.38
CA LEU A 396 -13.95 4.49 3.22
C LEU A 396 -14.56 5.53 4.18
N GLU A 397 -15.33 6.46 3.66
CA GLU A 397 -16.02 7.51 4.42
C GLU A 397 -16.94 6.89 5.47
N GLY A 398 -16.83 7.28 6.74
CA GLY A 398 -17.58 6.67 7.84
C GLY A 398 -17.01 5.35 8.38
N SER A 399 -15.93 4.80 7.80
CA SER A 399 -15.18 3.68 8.40
C SER A 399 -14.25 4.13 9.53
N VAL A 400 -13.90 5.42 9.54
CA VAL A 400 -13.14 6.10 10.58
C VAL A 400 -13.99 7.18 11.21
N ALA A 401 -13.47 7.75 12.29
CA ALA A 401 -14.06 8.88 12.99
C ALA A 401 -15.42 8.57 13.65
N ASN A 402 -15.51 7.37 14.24
CA ASN A 402 -16.63 6.98 15.10
C ASN A 402 -16.22 7.17 16.57
N SER A 403 -16.85 8.13 17.26
CA SER A 403 -16.60 8.35 18.69
C SER A 403 -17.81 8.01 19.55
N MET A 404 -17.59 7.92 20.87
CA MET A 404 -18.64 7.69 21.85
C MET A 404 -19.52 8.94 22.03
N ALA A 405 -20.65 8.81 22.73
CA ALA A 405 -21.64 9.89 22.88
C ALA A 405 -21.21 11.04 23.81
N SER A 406 -20.16 10.88 24.63
CA SER A 406 -19.66 11.95 25.53
C SER A 406 -18.12 12.02 25.58
N ASN A 407 -17.58 13.24 25.77
CA ASN A 407 -16.15 13.45 26.02
C ASN A 407 -15.71 12.72 27.30
N GLY A 408 -14.47 12.24 27.31
CA GLY A 408 -13.88 11.53 28.43
C GLY A 408 -12.43 11.94 28.65
N PHE A 409 -11.77 11.38 29.67
CA PHE A 409 -10.40 11.74 30.03
C PHE A 409 -9.37 11.51 28.91
N PHE A 410 -9.66 10.58 27.99
CA PHE A 410 -8.82 10.24 26.84
C PHE A 410 -9.50 10.49 25.49
N GLN A 411 -10.70 11.11 25.50
CA GLN A 411 -11.61 11.11 24.37
C GLN A 411 -12.13 12.52 24.12
N ASP A 412 -11.96 13.00 22.90
CA ASP A 412 -12.48 14.29 22.46
C ASP A 412 -13.34 14.07 21.23
N ILE A 413 -14.65 14.09 21.40
CA ILE A 413 -15.65 13.89 20.34
C ILE A 413 -15.44 14.89 19.19
N GLY A 414 -15.06 16.14 19.52
CA GLY A 414 -14.86 17.17 18.52
C GLY A 414 -13.73 16.85 17.55
N ARG A 415 -12.71 16.12 18.04
CA ARG A 415 -11.57 15.68 17.24
C ARG A 415 -11.77 14.28 16.67
N ASP A 416 -12.27 13.36 17.49
CA ASP A 416 -12.38 11.95 17.15
C ASP A 416 -13.48 11.70 16.09
N ASN A 417 -14.48 12.58 15.96
CA ASN A 417 -15.48 12.55 14.86
C ASN A 417 -15.04 13.21 13.55
N LYS A 418 -13.84 13.80 13.47
CA LYS A 418 -13.35 14.40 12.22
C LYS A 418 -12.67 13.35 11.36
N ASP A 419 -13.21 13.08 10.17
CA ASP A 419 -12.63 12.18 9.17
C ASP A 419 -11.17 12.56 8.85
N SER A 420 -10.95 13.85 8.64
CA SER A 420 -9.67 14.42 8.25
C SER A 420 -8.64 14.25 9.36
N TYR A 421 -9.03 14.39 10.64
CA TYR A 421 -8.14 14.10 11.78
C TYR A 421 -7.61 12.67 11.74
N GLN A 422 -8.50 11.69 11.55
CA GLN A 422 -8.11 10.28 11.52
C GLN A 422 -7.22 9.98 10.31
N ILE A 423 -7.52 10.56 9.15
CA ILE A 423 -6.71 10.38 7.93
C ILE A 423 -5.33 11.02 8.09
N TYR A 424 -5.24 12.24 8.62
CA TYR A 424 -3.95 12.86 8.92
C TYR A 424 -3.16 12.05 9.94
N ARG A 425 -3.81 11.49 10.97
CA ARG A 425 -3.15 10.65 11.96
C ARG A 425 -2.61 9.35 11.37
N ILE A 426 -3.35 8.71 10.46
CA ILE A 426 -2.86 7.55 9.69
C ILE A 426 -1.63 7.98 8.88
N GLY A 427 -1.71 9.10 8.16
CA GLY A 427 -0.61 9.57 7.34
C GLY A 427 0.64 9.96 8.13
N ALA A 428 0.49 10.67 9.24
CA ALA A 428 1.57 11.01 10.17
C ALA A 428 2.22 9.74 10.73
N SER A 429 1.42 8.75 11.15
CA SER A 429 1.98 7.47 11.61
C SER A 429 2.72 6.70 10.51
N ILE A 430 2.33 6.83 9.23
CA ILE A 430 3.07 6.22 8.12
C ILE A 430 4.42 6.91 7.92
N ILE A 431 4.50 8.22 8.14
CA ILE A 431 5.74 9.01 8.06
C ILE A 431 6.70 8.59 9.19
N ASP A 432 6.22 8.54 10.43
CA ASP A 432 6.98 8.12 11.63
C ASP A 432 7.49 6.66 11.56
N GLN A 433 6.80 5.79 10.82
CA GLN A 433 7.32 4.44 10.58
C GLN A 433 8.48 4.41 9.58
N TRP A 434 8.69 5.48 8.83
CA TRP A 434 9.66 5.55 7.74
C TRP A 434 10.88 6.42 8.08
N ASP A 435 10.68 7.57 8.71
CA ASP A 435 11.79 8.43 9.11
C ASP A 435 12.61 7.79 10.24
N SER A 436 13.72 8.43 10.57
CA SER A 436 14.75 7.87 11.45
C SER A 436 14.89 8.62 12.76
N ASP A 437 14.10 9.68 12.95
CA ASP A 437 14.10 10.41 14.19
C ASP A 437 13.11 9.80 15.18
N ASP A 438 13.11 10.33 16.40
CA ASP A 438 12.23 9.88 17.48
C ASP A 438 11.15 10.96 17.77
N ASP A 439 11.00 11.95 16.88
CA ASP A 439 10.12 13.11 17.06
C ASP A 439 8.81 12.89 16.27
N PRO A 440 7.66 12.65 16.94
CA PRO A 440 6.42 12.37 16.23
C PRO A 440 6.05 13.44 15.20
N THR A 441 5.70 13.01 13.99
CA THR A 441 5.20 13.93 12.97
C THR A 441 3.92 14.59 13.44
N VAL A 442 3.95 15.90 13.62
CA VAL A 442 2.75 16.70 13.96
C VAL A 442 2.23 17.37 12.69
N ILE A 443 0.98 17.10 12.34
CA ILE A 443 0.27 17.73 11.21
C ILE A 443 -0.82 18.65 11.74
N GLN A 444 -0.66 19.94 11.48
CA GLN A 444 -1.64 20.97 11.77
C GLN A 444 -2.64 21.06 10.62
N PHE A 445 -3.91 20.89 10.95
CA PHE A 445 -5.02 21.14 10.04
C PHE A 445 -6.14 21.87 10.81
N GLY A 446 -6.84 22.79 10.15
CA GLY A 446 -7.91 23.57 10.75
C GLY A 446 -7.52 24.97 11.26
N GLU A 447 -8.51 25.68 11.80
CA GLU A 447 -8.39 27.06 12.29
C GLU A 447 -7.79 27.12 13.70
N VAL A 448 -7.02 28.17 13.97
CA VAL A 448 -6.51 28.47 15.32
C VAL A 448 -7.69 28.95 16.15
N ASN A 449 -7.86 28.42 17.37
CA ASN A 449 -8.86 28.96 18.28
C ASN A 449 -8.53 30.45 18.55
N PRO A 450 -9.40 31.40 18.18
CA PRO A 450 -9.09 32.82 18.22
C PRO A 450 -8.99 33.37 19.65
N LEU A 451 -9.50 32.65 20.66
CA LEU A 451 -9.48 33.07 22.07
C LEU A 451 -8.28 32.52 22.84
N THR A 452 -7.78 31.34 22.48
CA THR A 452 -6.67 30.69 23.19
C THR A 452 -5.37 30.68 22.40
N GLY A 453 -5.41 30.93 21.09
CA GLY A 453 -4.25 30.78 20.21
C GLY A 453 -3.78 29.34 20.04
N VAL A 454 -4.47 28.37 20.65
CA VAL A 454 -4.12 26.94 20.63
C VAL A 454 -4.85 26.25 19.48
N ARG A 455 -4.11 25.48 18.68
CA ARG A 455 -4.69 24.58 17.67
C ARG A 455 -5.17 23.32 18.38
N VAL A 456 -6.46 23.03 18.28
CA VAL A 456 -7.11 21.92 19.01
C VAL A 456 -7.11 20.62 18.20
N ASP A 457 -6.72 20.68 16.93
CA ASP A 457 -6.92 19.59 15.97
C ASP A 457 -5.61 18.93 15.49
N ASP A 458 -4.44 19.23 16.05
CA ASP A 458 -3.18 18.69 15.53
C ASP A 458 -3.19 17.13 15.51
N ALA A 459 -2.96 16.55 14.34
CA ALA A 459 -2.80 15.10 14.17
C ALA A 459 -1.35 14.73 14.43
N ILE A 460 -1.14 13.89 15.45
CA ILE A 460 0.19 13.45 15.87
C ILE A 460 0.36 12.00 15.44
N GLY A 461 1.45 11.74 14.71
CA GLY A 461 1.85 10.40 14.34
C GLY A 461 2.20 9.54 15.56
N VAL A 462 2.27 8.23 15.33
CA VAL A 462 2.61 7.26 16.37
C VAL A 462 3.98 6.70 16.08
N GLU A 463 4.93 7.16 16.87
CA GLU A 463 6.31 6.67 16.85
C GLU A 463 6.48 5.26 17.40
N ASN A 464 7.59 4.64 17.03
CA ASN A 464 8.06 3.39 17.64
C ASN A 464 8.72 3.62 19.02
N LEU A 465 8.08 4.41 19.87
CA LEU A 465 8.55 4.74 21.21
C LEU A 465 7.98 3.78 22.27
N PRO A 466 8.71 3.51 23.38
CA PRO A 466 8.15 2.83 24.54
C PRO A 466 7.03 3.65 25.20
N TYR A 467 5.85 3.04 25.36
CA TYR A 467 4.73 3.62 26.10
C TYR A 467 4.90 3.44 27.61
N PHE A 468 4.27 4.31 28.40
CA PHE A 468 3.98 4.00 29.79
C PHE A 468 3.01 2.84 29.87
N HIS A 469 3.51 1.67 30.24
CA HIS A 469 2.68 0.49 30.45
C HIS A 469 2.05 0.50 31.83
N PHE A 470 2.85 0.86 32.84
CA PHE A 470 2.44 0.79 34.23
C PHE A 470 3.22 1.80 35.07
N ILE A 471 2.52 2.38 36.05
CA ILE A 471 3.13 3.17 37.12
C ILE A 471 2.91 2.39 38.41
N GLY A 472 4.00 1.87 38.97
CA GLY A 472 3.97 1.16 40.25
C GLY A 472 4.19 2.13 41.40
N GLU A 473 3.35 2.03 42.42
CA GLU A 473 3.57 2.73 43.68
C GLU A 473 4.26 1.78 44.67
N SER A 474 5.40 2.18 45.21
CA SER A 474 6.11 1.45 46.27
C SER A 474 6.18 2.30 47.53
N ARG A 475 5.63 1.79 48.62
CA ARG A 475 5.63 2.45 49.93
C ARG A 475 6.68 1.79 50.82
N PHE A 476 7.52 2.58 51.46
CA PHE A 476 8.55 2.06 52.37
C PHE A 476 8.82 3.02 53.51
N ARG A 477 9.46 2.49 54.55
CA ARG A 477 10.01 3.26 55.66
C ARG A 477 11.49 3.46 55.42
N ARG A 478 11.94 4.71 55.54
CA ARG A 478 13.36 5.06 55.45
C ARG A 478 14.08 4.56 56.70
N ARG A 479 15.21 3.87 56.50
CA ARG A 479 16.06 3.33 57.58
C ARG A 479 17.28 4.21 57.86
N ASP A 480 17.55 5.13 56.94
CA ASP A 480 18.69 6.04 56.88
C ASP A 480 18.46 7.36 57.64
N ILE A 481 17.22 7.63 58.05
CA ILE A 481 16.91 8.70 58.99
C ILE A 481 17.05 8.13 60.40
N ALA A 482 18.03 8.63 61.15
CA ALA A 482 18.24 8.29 62.56
C ALA A 482 17.13 8.92 63.42
N ALA A 483 15.92 8.42 63.26
CA ALA A 483 14.81 8.73 64.15
C ALA A 483 14.54 7.52 65.06
N PRO A 484 13.92 7.72 66.23
CA PRO A 484 13.63 6.65 67.19
C PRO A 484 12.83 5.52 66.52
N PRO A 485 12.66 4.34 67.14
CA PRO A 485 11.90 3.19 66.60
C PRO A 485 10.43 3.46 66.23
N ASN A 486 9.99 4.71 66.33
CA ASN A 486 8.62 5.20 66.37
C ASN A 486 8.35 6.23 65.26
N ASP A 487 9.32 6.52 64.39
CA ASP A 487 9.11 7.53 63.35
C ASP A 487 8.13 7.02 62.29
N SER A 488 7.08 7.80 62.11
CA SER A 488 5.83 7.41 61.45
C SER A 488 5.78 7.84 59.99
N THR A 489 6.93 8.14 59.41
CA THR A 489 7.06 8.68 58.06
C THR A 489 7.08 7.55 57.02
N ALA A 490 6.06 7.54 56.17
CA ALA A 490 6.01 6.69 54.98
C ALA A 490 6.47 7.51 53.77
N ALA A 491 7.42 6.97 53.01
CA ALA A 491 7.84 7.51 51.73
C ALA A 491 7.22 6.68 50.61
N THR A 492 6.83 7.35 49.53
CA THR A 492 6.26 6.71 48.35
C THR A 492 7.13 6.96 47.14
N PHE A 493 7.48 5.88 46.44
CA PHE A 493 8.24 5.91 45.20
C PHE A 493 7.35 5.50 44.03
N LEU A 494 7.38 6.26 42.94
CA LEU A 494 6.81 5.85 41.67
C LEU A 494 7.86 5.12 40.83
N THR A 495 7.53 3.90 40.43
CA THR A 495 8.27 3.10 39.46
C THR A 495 7.55 3.17 38.12
N PHE A 496 8.28 3.28 37.02
CA PHE A 496 7.70 3.36 35.69
C PHE A 496 8.12 2.13 34.89
N GLN A 497 7.13 1.42 34.33
CA GLN A 497 7.37 0.40 33.33
C GLN A 497 7.11 0.98 31.96
N LEU A 498 8.14 0.98 31.14
CA LEU A 498 8.04 1.31 29.73
C LEU A 498 7.88 0.02 28.92
N TRP A 499 6.94 -0.01 27.98
CA TRP A 499 6.71 -1.12 27.08
C TRP A 499 6.54 -0.63 25.66
N ASN A 500 7.25 -1.23 24.72
CA ASN A 500 7.07 -0.98 23.30
C ASN A 500 6.46 -2.24 22.62
N PRO A 501 5.14 -2.28 22.37
CA PRO A 501 4.47 -3.36 21.64
C PRO A 501 4.78 -3.40 20.15
N HIS A 502 5.30 -2.32 19.57
CA HIS A 502 5.55 -2.18 18.12
C HIS A 502 6.99 -2.48 17.74
N LYS A 503 7.83 -2.84 18.73
CA LYS A 503 9.22 -3.18 18.49
C LYS A 503 9.40 -4.61 17.95
N ASN A 504 10.12 -4.75 16.85
CA ASN A 504 10.59 -6.04 16.36
C ASN A 504 11.54 -6.68 17.39
N ALA A 505 11.20 -7.89 17.88
CA ALA A 505 11.96 -8.61 18.92
C ALA A 505 13.44 -8.85 18.57
N ALA A 506 13.78 -8.86 17.27
CA ALA A 506 15.15 -9.05 16.77
C ALA A 506 16.02 -7.79 16.77
N GLN A 507 15.43 -6.59 16.84
CA GLN A 507 16.15 -5.33 16.96
C GLN A 507 16.44 -5.07 18.43
N GLY A 508 17.44 -5.79 18.94
CA GLY A 508 17.87 -5.72 20.33
C GLY A 508 18.15 -4.30 20.80
N ARG A 509 17.63 -4.00 22.01
CA ARG A 509 17.83 -2.80 22.83
C ARG A 509 17.28 -1.51 22.25
N ILE A 510 16.62 -0.77 23.13
CA ILE A 510 16.27 0.63 22.88
C ILE A 510 17.61 1.31 22.54
N SER A 511 17.65 2.13 21.47
CA SER A 511 18.89 2.81 21.07
C SER A 511 19.47 3.54 22.30
N ALA A 512 20.77 3.78 22.33
CA ALA A 512 21.47 4.39 23.47
C ALA A 512 21.06 5.87 23.75
N GLY A 513 19.85 6.28 23.40
CA GLY A 513 19.22 7.54 23.74
C GLY A 513 18.71 7.55 25.17
N ALA A 514 18.84 8.71 25.81
CA ALA A 514 18.34 8.93 27.16
C ALA A 514 16.91 9.47 27.11
N TYR A 515 15.94 8.72 27.62
CA TYR A 515 14.55 9.18 27.69
C TYR A 515 14.37 10.14 28.87
N ARG A 516 13.52 11.16 28.69
CA ARG A 516 13.12 12.10 29.74
C ARG A 516 11.65 11.93 30.05
N ILE A 517 11.34 11.75 31.34
CA ILE A 517 9.97 11.83 31.82
C ILE A 517 9.78 13.21 32.43
N ALA A 518 8.83 13.98 31.88
CA ALA A 518 8.45 15.29 32.40
C ALA A 518 7.17 15.17 33.23
N PHE A 519 7.20 15.74 34.45
CA PHE A 519 6.02 15.84 35.31
C PHE A 519 5.64 17.30 35.48
N SER A 520 4.34 17.59 35.45
CA SER A 520 3.78 18.91 35.75
C SER A 520 2.61 18.77 36.71
N GLY A 521 2.52 19.65 37.71
CA GLY A 521 1.38 19.71 38.64
C GLY A 521 1.80 19.72 40.12
N LYS A 522 0.93 19.20 40.98
CA LYS A 522 1.22 18.95 42.40
C LYS A 522 0.88 17.49 42.70
N SER A 523 1.79 16.74 43.30
CA SER A 523 1.46 15.43 43.86
C SER A 523 0.75 15.62 45.20
N TYR A 524 -0.24 14.77 45.48
CA TYR A 524 -0.86 14.68 46.80
C TYR A 524 -0.91 13.22 47.23
N MET A 525 -0.67 12.97 48.51
CA MET A 525 -0.91 11.67 49.14
C MET A 525 -1.96 11.85 50.24
N GLU A 526 -3.02 11.05 50.18
CA GLU A 526 -4.07 11.02 51.19
C GLU A 526 -4.07 9.64 51.86
N TRP A 527 -3.94 9.62 53.19
CA TRP A 527 -4.06 8.39 53.96
C TRP A 527 -5.41 8.35 54.65
N ASN A 528 -6.25 7.37 54.29
CA ASN A 528 -7.49 7.09 54.98
C ASN A 528 -7.28 5.96 56.00
N THR A 529 -7.45 6.25 57.28
CA THR A 529 -7.57 5.21 58.32
C THR A 529 -9.03 4.79 58.41
N SER A 530 -9.41 3.65 57.83
CA SER A 530 -10.68 3.01 58.16
C SER A 530 -10.50 2.20 59.44
N THR A 531 -11.21 2.55 60.51
CA THR A 531 -11.39 1.63 61.63
C THR A 531 -12.08 0.38 61.11
N ALA A 532 -11.48 -0.79 61.34
CA ALA A 532 -12.11 -2.06 61.01
C ALA A 532 -13.49 -2.11 61.69
N ALA A 533 -14.52 -2.44 60.92
CA ALA A 533 -15.89 -2.60 61.41
C ALA A 533 -15.88 -3.62 62.57
N GLY A 534 -16.04 -3.12 63.80
CA GLY A 534 -16.05 -3.96 65.01
C GLY A 534 -15.56 -3.28 66.29
N TYR A 535 -14.84 -2.16 66.22
CA TYR A 535 -14.47 -1.38 67.41
C TYR A 535 -15.39 -0.16 67.56
N THR A 536 -16.45 -0.30 68.35
CA THR A 536 -17.24 0.84 68.87
C THR A 536 -16.62 1.29 70.18
N ASP A 537 -15.69 2.24 70.12
CA ASP A 537 -15.29 3.03 71.28
C ASP A 537 -16.29 4.20 71.44
N PRO A 538 -17.09 4.29 72.53
CA PRO A 538 -18.15 5.28 72.69
C PRO A 538 -17.67 6.72 72.97
N GLY A 539 -16.45 7.07 72.54
CA GLY A 539 -15.92 8.43 72.55
C GLY A 539 -15.13 8.82 71.30
N TYR A 540 -14.97 7.92 70.32
CA TYR A 540 -14.10 8.17 69.16
C TYR A 540 -14.90 8.73 67.98
N THR A 541 -14.88 10.06 67.83
CA THR A 541 -15.27 10.68 66.55
C THR A 541 -14.18 10.40 65.52
N PRO A 542 -14.49 9.97 64.28
CA PRO A 542 -13.50 9.79 63.24
C PRO A 542 -12.87 11.15 62.90
N TYR A 543 -11.75 11.46 63.54
CA TYR A 543 -11.02 12.69 63.33
C TYR A 543 -10.20 12.53 62.04
N ARG A 544 -10.67 13.12 60.93
CA ARG A 544 -9.87 13.31 59.71
C ARG A 544 -8.68 14.22 60.06
N ARG A 545 -7.55 13.65 60.47
CA ARG A 545 -6.27 14.37 60.51
C ARG A 545 -5.70 14.42 59.11
N THR A 546 -5.87 15.57 58.45
CA THR A 546 -4.95 15.98 57.39
C THR A 546 -3.61 16.33 58.05
N SER A 547 -2.64 15.42 58.04
CA SER A 547 -1.24 15.79 58.34
C SER A 547 -0.76 16.83 57.31
N PRO A 548 0.11 17.77 57.68
CA PRO A 548 0.69 18.72 56.72
C PRO A 548 1.50 17.95 55.67
N VAL A 549 0.90 17.78 54.49
CA VAL A 549 1.52 17.16 53.33
C VAL A 549 2.62 18.09 52.83
N ARG A 550 3.88 17.63 52.80
CA ARG A 550 4.91 18.33 52.03
C ARG A 550 4.59 18.16 50.55
N THR A 551 3.91 19.15 49.98
CA THR A 551 3.68 19.22 48.54
C THR A 551 5.02 19.48 47.84
N SER A 552 5.46 18.57 46.98
CA SER A 552 6.48 18.90 45.99
C SER A 552 5.77 19.66 44.87
N THR A 553 6.20 20.90 44.64
CA THR A 553 5.70 21.69 43.51
C THR A 553 6.60 21.37 42.33
N PHE A 554 6.06 20.73 41.29
CA PHE A 554 6.85 20.38 40.10
C PHE A 554 7.13 21.65 39.30
N ALA A 555 8.37 22.14 39.35
CA ALA A 555 8.83 23.23 38.50
C ALA A 555 9.71 22.66 37.39
N THR A 556 9.10 22.11 36.33
CA THR A 556 9.80 21.68 35.11
C THR A 556 10.98 20.71 35.33
N ASP A 557 10.89 19.82 36.32
CA ASP A 557 11.96 18.86 36.63
C ASP A 557 11.98 17.69 35.62
N TYR A 558 13.17 17.18 35.29
CA TYR A 558 13.37 16.05 34.36
C TYR A 558 14.10 14.89 35.03
N ILE A 559 13.69 13.67 34.71
CA ILE A 559 14.43 12.44 35.05
C ILE A 559 15.03 11.88 33.77
N GLN A 560 16.36 11.76 33.69
CA GLN A 560 17.08 11.19 32.54
C GLN A 560 17.60 9.77 32.86
N PHE A 561 17.34 8.82 31.98
CA PHE A 561 17.85 7.44 32.11
C PHE A 561 19.06 7.23 31.18
N ASN A 562 20.24 6.93 31.73
CA ASN A 562 21.46 6.68 30.92
C ASN A 562 21.71 5.19 30.70
N VAL A 563 21.40 4.67 29.51
CA VAL A 563 21.59 3.25 29.16
C VAL A 563 23.03 2.93 28.71
N SER A 564 24.04 3.46 29.41
CA SER A 564 25.42 3.51 28.87
C SER A 564 26.23 2.22 28.97
N THR A 565 25.77 1.17 29.69
CA THR A 565 26.57 -0.07 29.81
C THR A 565 25.71 -1.32 29.74
N GLY A 566 25.60 -1.90 28.54
CA GLY A 566 26.00 -3.28 28.25
C GLY A 566 25.34 -4.47 28.96
N THR A 567 25.11 -4.44 30.26
CA THR A 567 24.66 -5.57 31.08
C THR A 567 23.19 -5.43 31.45
N ASN A 568 22.55 -6.54 31.85
CA ASN A 568 21.16 -6.62 32.30
C ASN A 568 20.93 -5.88 33.65
N SER A 569 21.46 -4.66 33.76
CA SER A 569 21.54 -3.87 34.98
C SER A 569 20.76 -2.59 34.74
N PHE A 570 19.71 -2.37 35.53
CA PHE A 570 18.93 -1.13 35.51
C PHE A 570 19.84 0.07 35.74
N ALA A 571 19.84 1.03 34.81
CA ALA A 571 20.61 2.26 34.92
C ALA A 571 20.04 3.17 36.02
N GLN A 572 20.91 3.78 36.83
CA GLN A 572 20.47 4.75 37.83
C GLN A 572 19.90 6.01 37.14
N PRO A 573 18.67 6.45 37.48
CA PRO A 573 18.12 7.68 36.93
C PRO A 573 18.88 8.90 37.45
N LEU A 574 19.15 9.85 36.55
CA LEU A 574 19.78 11.14 36.86
C LEU A 574 18.70 12.20 37.05
N TYR A 575 18.65 12.84 38.22
CA TYR A 575 17.76 13.98 38.48
C TYR A 575 18.40 15.25 37.91
N LEU A 576 17.69 15.93 36.99
CA LEU A 576 18.16 17.16 36.35
C LEU A 576 17.25 18.33 36.76
N LYS A 577 17.80 19.29 37.50
CA LYS A 577 17.13 20.58 37.75
C LYS A 577 17.35 21.53 36.58
N PRO A 578 16.33 22.30 36.13
CA PRO A 578 16.53 23.34 35.13
C PRO A 578 17.35 24.51 35.71
N GLY A 579 18.34 25.01 34.96
CA GLY A 579 18.85 26.38 35.17
C GLY A 579 20.28 26.56 35.69
N THR A 580 21.25 25.71 35.34
CA THR A 580 22.66 26.16 35.37
C THR A 580 23.45 25.52 34.24
N ALA A 581 23.71 26.29 33.18
CA ALA A 581 24.70 25.94 32.19
C ALA A 581 26.05 25.75 32.93
N GLY A 582 26.56 24.51 32.98
CA GLY A 582 27.87 24.19 33.56
C GLY A 582 27.90 23.32 34.83
N ALA A 583 26.78 22.78 35.32
CA ALA A 583 26.81 21.90 36.49
C ALA A 583 27.24 20.45 36.14
N THR A 584 28.55 20.19 36.15
CA THR A 584 29.16 18.83 36.10
C THR A 584 29.05 18.08 37.43
N SER A 585 28.12 18.45 38.32
CA SER A 585 28.00 17.89 39.67
C SER A 585 26.61 17.30 39.88
N ALA A 586 26.36 16.14 39.28
CA ALA A 586 25.22 15.31 39.66
C ALA A 586 25.45 14.76 41.08
N LYS A 587 24.51 14.97 42.00
CA LYS A 587 24.44 14.14 43.22
C LYS A 587 23.60 12.89 42.89
N PRO A 588 24.13 11.68 43.08
CA PRO A 588 23.30 10.47 43.11
C PRO A 588 22.18 10.66 44.15
N ILE A 589 20.96 10.22 43.82
CA ILE A 589 19.96 9.98 44.87
C ILE A 589 20.53 8.86 45.75
N ASP A 590 20.61 9.10 47.05
CA ASP A 590 21.38 8.33 48.04
C ASP A 590 21.47 6.82 47.79
N THR A 591 22.70 6.31 47.91
CA THR A 591 23.02 4.89 47.87
C THR A 591 22.32 4.18 49.05
N ILE A 592 21.21 3.48 48.79
CA ILE A 592 20.69 2.51 49.75
C ILE A 592 21.65 1.33 49.76
N ASN A 593 22.44 1.18 50.82
CA ASN A 593 23.26 -0.01 51.05
C ASN A 593 22.35 -1.24 51.27
N GLY A 594 21.98 -1.89 50.17
CA GLY A 594 21.23 -3.12 50.12
C GLY A 594 21.24 -3.65 48.69
N SER A 595 21.46 -4.95 48.51
CA SER A 595 21.75 -5.62 47.24
C SER A 595 20.57 -5.75 46.27
N ALA A 596 19.68 -4.76 46.20
CA ALA A 596 18.62 -4.67 45.20
C ALA A 596 18.34 -3.20 44.83
N PRO A 597 18.59 -2.75 43.60
CA PRO A 597 18.26 -1.40 43.17
C PRO A 597 16.74 -1.28 42.98
N VAL A 598 16.08 -0.55 43.88
CA VAL A 598 14.69 -0.12 43.71
C VAL A 598 14.70 1.17 42.87
N ILE A 599 14.02 1.14 41.71
CA ILE A 599 13.87 2.29 40.82
C ILE A 599 12.66 3.07 41.28
N GLY A 600 12.82 4.32 41.73
CA GLY A 600 11.65 5.20 41.83
C GLY A 600 11.96 6.62 42.25
N TYR A 601 10.96 7.48 42.11
CA TYR A 601 11.01 8.89 42.43
C TYR A 601 10.17 9.18 43.68
N ASN A 602 10.74 9.85 44.69
CA ASN A 602 10.02 10.21 45.92
C ASN A 602 8.97 11.31 45.62
N VAL A 603 7.69 10.98 45.74
CA VAL A 603 6.58 11.89 45.44
C VAL A 603 6.14 12.72 46.65
N GLY A 604 6.67 12.44 47.84
CA GLY A 604 6.37 13.14 49.09
C GLY A 604 6.60 12.28 50.34
N GLU A 605 6.77 12.94 51.48
CA GLU A 605 6.85 12.32 52.80
C GLU A 605 5.63 12.75 53.63
N VAL A 606 5.01 11.82 54.36
CA VAL A 606 3.87 12.09 55.24
C VAL A 606 4.17 11.55 56.64
N GLU A 607 4.12 12.41 57.66
CA GLU A 607 4.10 12.00 59.07
C GLU A 607 2.74 11.37 59.40
N ALA A 608 2.70 10.08 59.73
CA ALA A 608 1.49 9.48 60.27
C ALA A 608 1.32 9.87 61.76
N PRO A 609 0.14 10.33 62.22
CA PRO A 609 -0.06 10.58 63.63
C PRO A 609 -0.12 9.25 64.38
N TYR A 610 0.90 8.92 65.17
CA TYR A 610 0.77 7.89 66.20
C TYR A 610 0.09 8.51 67.42
N THR A 611 -1.08 8.00 67.78
CA THR A 611 -1.56 8.07 69.16
C THR A 611 -0.91 6.93 69.92
N SER A 612 -0.10 7.24 70.92
CA SER A 612 0.31 6.27 71.94
C SER A 612 -0.95 5.66 72.57
N ALA A 613 -1.02 4.33 72.63
CA ALA A 613 -1.90 3.64 73.57
C ALA A 613 -1.35 3.79 74.99
#